data_AF-A0A1I8AK30-F1
#
_entry.id   AF-A0A1I8AK30-F1
#
_cell.length_a   1.000
_cell.length_b   1.000
_cell.length_c   1.000
_cell.angle_alpha   90.00
_cell.angle_beta   90.00
_cell.angle_gamma   90.00
#
_symmetry.space_group_name_H-M   'P 1'
#
loop_
_entity.id
_entity.type
_entity.pdbx_description
1 polymer ?
#
loop_
_entity_poly.entity_id
_entity_poly.type
_entity_poly.pdbx_seq_one_letter_code
_entity_poly.pdbx_strand_id
1 'polypeptide(L)'
;MKRLVQRETNFIVNHVIDAMKKGLLRGWESSQSERIFTEDARDKMTGAILDAHKERPPTCLWYDAEQLSHVNSRRLIEALKKLEPLLVPGWHNIRVSGWIRYIC
;
A
#
# COMPACT_ATOMS: atom_id res chain seq x y z
N MET A 1 23.27 -10.27 -9.72
CA MET A 1 22.45 -9.05 -9.88
C MET A 1 21.09 -9.13 -9.19
N LYS A 2 20.20 -10.09 -9.49
CA LYS A 2 18.82 -10.16 -8.91
C LYS A 2 18.73 -10.11 -7.37
N ARG A 3 19.65 -10.77 -6.64
CA ARG A 3 19.65 -10.79 -5.16
C ARG A 3 20.04 -9.46 -4.50
N LEU A 4 20.88 -8.65 -5.17
CA LEU A 4 21.28 -7.33 -4.66
C LEU A 4 20.10 -6.37 -4.72
N VAL A 5 19.45 -6.30 -5.88
CA VAL A 5 18.22 -5.50 -6.08
C VAL A 5 17.14 -5.88 -5.07
N GLN A 6 16.94 -7.17 -4.82
CA GLN A 6 15.94 -7.62 -3.84
C GLN A 6 16.27 -7.20 -2.39
N ARG A 7 17.55 -7.22 -1.99
CA ARG A 7 17.97 -6.71 -0.67
C ARG A 7 17.77 -5.22 -0.55
N GLU A 8 18.12 -4.46 -1.58
CA GLU A 8 17.95 -3.00 -1.62
C GLU A 8 16.46 -2.63 -1.58
N THR A 9 15.61 -3.31 -2.35
CA THR A 9 14.15 -3.12 -2.31
C THR A 9 13.60 -3.37 -0.90
N ASN A 10 13.95 -4.50 -0.28
CA ASN A 10 13.48 -4.82 1.07
C ASN A 10 13.98 -3.80 2.11
N PHE A 11 15.21 -3.31 1.96
CA PHE A 11 15.76 -2.26 2.82
C PHE A 11 14.94 -0.97 2.71
N ILE A 12 14.65 -0.51 1.49
CA ILE A 12 13.83 0.69 1.23
C ILE A 12 12.42 0.52 1.80
N VAL A 13 11.78 -0.63 1.51
CA VAL A 13 10.41 -0.92 1.98
C VAL A 13 10.31 -0.88 3.50
N ASN A 14 11.28 -1.48 4.20
CA ASN A 14 11.31 -1.45 5.65
C ASN A 14 11.41 -0.01 6.21
N HIS A 15 12.22 0.85 5.58
CA HIS A 15 12.35 2.26 6.00
C HIS A 15 11.09 3.06 5.72
N VAL A 16 10.45 2.85 4.57
CA VAL A 16 9.15 3.47 4.23
C VAL A 16 8.10 3.10 5.27
N ILE A 17 7.99 1.81 5.60
CA ILE A 17 7.01 1.32 6.60
C ILE A 17 7.31 1.87 7.99
N ASP A 18 8.57 1.91 8.40
CA ASP A 18 8.95 2.49 9.70
C ASP A 18 8.61 3.98 9.77
N ALA A 19 8.87 4.74 8.70
CA ALA A 19 8.48 6.14 8.61
C ALA A 19 6.96 6.34 8.66
N MET A 20 6.16 5.48 8.01
CA MET A 20 4.69 5.52 8.11
C MET A 20 4.21 5.25 9.54
N LYS A 21 4.74 4.20 10.18
CA LYS A 21 4.37 3.82 11.54
C LYS A 21 4.67 4.94 12.55
N LYS A 22 5.76 5.68 12.30
CA LYS A 22 6.13 6.88 13.08
C LYS A 22 5.36 8.14 12.68
N GLY A 23 4.48 8.07 11.69
CA GLY A 23 3.72 9.21 11.18
C GLY A 23 4.54 10.23 10.38
N LEU A 24 5.80 9.90 10.06
CA LEU A 24 6.74 10.74 9.33
C LEU A 24 6.49 10.72 7.81
N LEU A 25 5.83 9.68 7.31
CA LEU A 25 5.48 9.52 5.90
C LEU A 25 3.99 9.25 5.75
N ARG A 26 3.32 10.03 4.90
CA ARG A 26 1.87 9.96 4.63
C ARG A 26 1.54 9.83 3.15
N GLY A 27 2.46 9.33 2.36
CA GLY A 27 2.25 9.12 0.93
C GLY A 27 3.52 8.61 0.26
N TRP A 28 3.36 7.83 -0.80
CA TRP A 28 4.41 7.53 -1.77
C TRP A 28 3.81 7.10 -3.10
N GLU A 29 4.61 7.24 -4.13
CA GLU A 29 4.30 6.79 -5.47
C GLU A 29 5.55 6.11 -6.02
N SER A 30 5.39 4.88 -6.52
CA SER A 30 6.44 4.22 -7.28
C SER A 30 6.22 4.48 -8.75
N SER A 31 7.14 5.23 -9.38
CA SER A 31 7.19 5.37 -10.84
C SER A 31 7.72 4.11 -11.54
N GLN A 32 8.26 3.16 -10.78
CA GLN A 32 8.83 1.93 -11.32
C GLN A 32 7.84 0.78 -11.31
N SER A 33 7.97 -0.09 -12.31
CA SER A 33 7.19 -1.33 -12.48
C SER A 33 7.09 -2.12 -11.17
N GLU A 34 5.88 -2.57 -10.84
CA GLU A 34 5.60 -3.44 -9.69
C GLU A 34 6.47 -4.69 -9.60
N ARG A 35 7.10 -5.08 -10.71
CA ARG A 35 8.07 -6.20 -10.80
C ARG A 35 9.28 -6.03 -9.88
N ILE A 36 9.52 -4.84 -9.36
CA ILE A 36 10.65 -4.57 -8.45
C ILE A 36 10.29 -4.92 -7.01
N PHE A 37 9.02 -4.82 -6.63
CA PHE A 37 8.57 -5.23 -5.31
C PHE A 37 8.28 -6.73 -5.31
N THR A 38 8.90 -7.42 -4.36
CA THR A 38 8.53 -8.79 -4.03
C THR A 38 7.09 -8.82 -3.51
N GLU A 39 6.46 -9.99 -3.59
CA GLU A 39 5.16 -10.22 -2.94
C GLU A 39 5.18 -9.80 -1.46
N ASP A 40 6.21 -10.23 -0.72
CA ASP A 40 6.42 -9.85 0.70
C ASP A 40 6.52 -8.33 0.91
N ALA A 41 7.20 -7.60 0.02
CA ALA A 41 7.28 -6.15 0.10
C ALA A 41 5.93 -5.49 -0.12
N ARG A 42 5.17 -5.93 -1.14
CA ARG A 42 3.83 -5.39 -1.43
C ARG A 42 2.86 -5.66 -0.28
N ASP A 43 2.94 -6.85 0.29
CA ASP A 43 2.16 -7.24 1.45
C ASP A 43 2.42 -6.37 2.67
N LYS A 44 3.69 -6.16 3.00
CA LYS A 44 4.09 -5.32 4.12
C LYS A 44 3.66 -3.88 3.94
N MET A 45 3.82 -3.32 2.74
CA MET A 45 3.39 -1.96 2.43
C MET A 45 1.87 -1.82 2.55
N THR A 46 1.11 -2.73 1.93
CA THR A 46 -0.36 -2.71 2.01
C THR A 46 -0.82 -2.84 3.46
N GLY A 47 -0.24 -3.77 4.23
CA GLY A 47 -0.55 -3.91 5.65
C GLY A 47 -0.33 -2.60 6.43
N ALA A 48 0.78 -1.90 6.17
CA ALA A 48 1.07 -0.62 6.82
C ALA A 48 0.09 0.49 6.44
N ILE A 49 -0.38 0.54 5.18
CA ILE A 49 -1.42 1.49 4.74
C ILE A 49 -2.71 1.22 5.50
N LEU A 50 -3.14 -0.04 5.52
CA LEU A 50 -4.37 -0.46 6.19
C LEU A 50 -4.32 -0.16 7.69
N ASP A 51 -3.15 -0.31 8.31
CA ASP A 51 -2.96 0.02 9.71
C ASP A 51 -2.98 1.54 9.99
N ALA A 52 -2.50 2.36 9.04
CA ALA A 52 -2.55 3.81 9.14
C ALA A 52 -3.97 4.39 8.91
N HIS A 53 -4.80 3.70 8.12
CA HIS A 53 -6.13 4.16 7.66
C HIS A 53 -7.29 3.35 8.25
N LYS A 54 -7.17 2.91 9.51
CA LYS A 54 -8.23 2.15 10.20
C LYS A 54 -9.52 2.94 10.40
N GLU A 55 -9.41 4.26 10.47
CA GLU A 55 -10.50 5.17 10.85
C GLU A 55 -10.99 6.06 9.70
N ARG A 56 -10.10 6.41 8.77
CA ARG A 56 -10.40 7.29 7.63
C ARG A 56 -9.73 6.77 6.38
N PRO A 57 -10.34 6.97 5.20
CA PRO A 57 -9.73 6.56 3.95
C PRO A 57 -8.58 7.51 3.56
N PRO A 58 -7.55 7.00 2.86
CA PRO A 58 -6.56 7.84 2.21
C PRO A 58 -7.17 8.57 1.02
N THR A 59 -6.66 9.77 0.72
CA THR A 59 -7.05 10.53 -0.48
C THR A 59 -6.81 9.72 -1.76
N CYS A 60 -5.75 8.90 -1.82
CA CYS A 60 -5.48 8.02 -2.96
C CYS A 60 -4.94 6.66 -2.48
N LEU A 61 -5.51 5.57 -3.01
CA LEU A 61 -4.98 4.23 -2.84
C LEU A 61 -5.19 3.41 -4.11
N TRP A 62 -4.09 3.07 -4.78
CA TRP A 62 -4.06 2.13 -5.89
C TRP A 62 -3.39 0.85 -5.44
N TYR A 63 -4.01 -0.29 -5.76
CA TYR A 63 -3.55 -1.59 -5.30
C TYR A 63 -3.91 -2.70 -6.30
N ASP A 64 -3.13 -3.77 -6.31
CA ASP A 64 -3.47 -5.01 -7.01
C ASP A 64 -3.76 -6.12 -5.99
N ALA A 65 -5.02 -6.50 -5.85
CA ALA A 65 -5.42 -7.53 -4.89
C ALA A 65 -4.91 -8.93 -5.25
N GLU A 66 -4.63 -9.20 -6.53
CA GLU A 66 -4.09 -10.49 -6.99
C GLU A 66 -2.62 -10.66 -6.62
N GLN A 67 -1.93 -9.55 -6.33
CA GLN A 67 -0.51 -9.55 -5.95
C GLN A 67 -0.27 -9.55 -4.43
N LEU A 68 -1.34 -9.65 -3.64
CA LEU A 68 -1.29 -9.71 -2.19
C LEU A 68 -1.50 -11.14 -1.71
N SER A 69 -0.92 -11.48 -0.56
CA SER A 69 -1.28 -12.72 0.12
C SER A 69 -2.76 -12.74 0.45
N HIS A 70 -3.31 -13.95 0.58
CA HIS A 70 -4.71 -14.16 0.95
C HIS A 70 -5.13 -13.42 2.24
N VAL A 71 -4.19 -13.24 3.18
CA VAL A 71 -4.45 -12.51 4.43
C VAL A 71 -4.63 -11.02 4.16
N ASN A 72 -3.71 -10.40 3.43
CA ASN A 72 -3.77 -8.97 3.16
C ASN A 72 -4.86 -8.60 2.14
N SER A 73 -5.13 -9.45 1.15
CA SER A 73 -6.25 -9.26 0.23
C SER A 73 -7.60 -9.26 0.97
N ARG A 74 -7.79 -10.19 1.91
CA ARG A 74 -8.98 -10.20 2.77
C ARG A 74 -9.08 -8.97 3.66
N ARG A 75 -7.99 -8.60 4.35
CA ARG A 75 -7.95 -7.38 5.19
C ARG A 75 -8.27 -6.13 4.38
N LEU A 76 -7.76 -6.04 3.16
CA LEU A 76 -8.02 -4.93 2.25
C LEU A 76 -9.51 -4.86 1.89
N ILE A 77 -10.12 -5.98 1.48
CA ILE A 77 -11.56 -6.03 1.18
C ILE A 77 -12.40 -5.59 2.39
N GLU A 78 -12.07 -6.08 3.58
CA GLU A 78 -12.76 -5.71 4.82
C GLU A 78 -12.59 -4.22 5.15
N ALA A 79 -11.38 -3.69 5.00
CA ALA A 79 -11.11 -2.27 5.22
C ALA A 79 -11.87 -1.39 4.23
N LEU A 80 -11.87 -1.74 2.94
CA LEU A 80 -12.58 -0.98 1.92
C LEU A 80 -14.08 -0.91 2.18
N LYS A 81 -14.71 -2.03 2.59
CA LYS A 81 -16.13 -2.03 3.00
C LYS A 81 -16.39 -1.11 4.18
N LYS A 82 -15.48 -1.06 5.16
CA LYS A 82 -15.60 -0.17 6.32
C LYS A 82 -15.44 1.30 5.93
N LEU A 83 -14.54 1.58 4.98
CA LEU A 83 -14.20 2.93 4.55
C LEU A 83 -15.17 3.49 3.50
N GLU A 84 -15.90 2.63 2.78
CA GLU A 84 -16.84 3.01 1.71
C GLU A 84 -17.82 4.13 2.12
N PRO A 85 -18.46 4.12 3.30
CA PRO A 85 -19.36 5.19 3.72
C PRO A 85 -18.66 6.54 3.97
N LEU A 86 -17.34 6.54 4.12
CA LEU A 86 -16.52 7.74 4.38
C LEU A 86 -15.93 8.34 3.11
N LEU A 87 -16.14 7.69 1.96
CA LEU A 87 -15.61 8.16 0.68
C LEU A 87 -16.42 9.35 0.16
N VAL A 88 -15.73 10.48 0.02
CA VAL A 88 -16.22 11.66 -0.69
C VAL A 88 -15.84 11.56 -2.17
N PRO A 89 -16.82 11.53 -3.10
CA PRO A 89 -16.57 11.54 -4.55
C PRO A 89 -15.73 12.74 -4.99
N GLY A 90 -14.74 12.51 -5.86
CA GLY A 90 -13.82 13.55 -6.35
C GLY A 90 -12.69 13.91 -5.39
N TRP A 91 -12.82 13.59 -4.10
CA TRP A 91 -11.73 13.72 -3.13
C TRP A 91 -10.92 12.43 -3.01
N HIS A 92 -11.60 11.29 -2.84
CA HIS A 92 -10.94 10.00 -2.69
C HIS A 92 -10.84 9.28 -4.04
N ASN A 93 -9.66 8.71 -4.31
CA ASN A 93 -9.36 7.91 -5.50
C ASN A 93 -8.83 6.54 -5.08
N ILE A 94 -9.75 5.63 -4.78
CA ILE A 94 -9.45 4.24 -4.44
C ILE A 94 -9.78 3.36 -5.64
N ARG A 95 -8.81 2.60 -6.15
CA ARG A 95 -9.03 1.72 -7.32
C ARG A 95 -8.07 0.54 -7.36
N VAL A 96 -8.53 -0.52 -8.00
CA VAL A 96 -7.69 -1.66 -8.39
C VAL A 96 -6.78 -1.23 -9.55
N SER A 97 -5.48 -1.44 -9.41
CA SER A 97 -4.46 -1.09 -10.40
C SER A 97 -3.23 -1.97 -10.20
N GLY A 98 -2.59 -2.39 -11.30
CA GLY A 98 -1.23 -2.95 -11.28
C GLY A 98 -0.16 -1.90 -11.03
N TRP A 99 -0.43 -0.92 -10.16
CA TRP A 99 0.55 0.01 -9.59
C TRP A 99 0.16 0.29 -8.14
N ILE A 100 1.12 0.21 -7.22
CA ILE A 100 0.93 0.68 -5.83
C ILE A 100 1.14 2.20 -5.78
N ARG A 101 0.09 2.91 -5.39
CA ARG A 101 0.10 4.35 -5.13
C ARG A 101 -0.65 4.65 -3.85
N TYR A 102 -0.10 5.54 -3.03
CA TYR A 102 -0.71 5.90 -1.76
C TYR A 102 -0.49 7.38 -1.43
N ILE A 103 -1.56 8.11 -1.13
CA ILE A 103 -1.51 9.53 -0.76
C ILE A 103 -2.56 9.76 0.33
N CYS A 104 -2.16 10.35 1.46
CA CYS A 104 -3.09 10.82 2.50
C CYS A 104 -3.69 12.16 2.13
#